data_AF-A0A1F2TW90-F1
#
_entry.id   AF-A0A1F2TW90-F1
#
_cell.length_a   1.000
_cell.length_b   1.000
_cell.length_c   1.000
_cell.angle_alpha   90.00
_cell.angle_beta   90.00
_cell.angle_gamma   90.00
#
_symmetry.space_group_name_H-M   'P 1'
#
loop_
_entity.id
_entity.type
_entity.pdbx_description
1 polymer ?
#
loop_
_entity_poly.entity_id
_entity_poly.type
_entity_poly.pdbx_seq_one_letter_code
_entity_poly.pdbx_strand_id
1 'polypeptide(L)'
;MLAAVLAFSLYQSSRRADRPEQAGTPARASESAPYQAEVEEGLGAAVAILVDTSGSMKEDPPGESRPKHVIAREALETMLNATDAFVAKRPDFPIKIGIYSFASSPRELLPIQRYNRETVRAALANLPRPGGGTAIGDALREARPALYRAGVFRKYILVVTDGDNTTGRDPDDVARDIYRKSEGAVQIYFVAFDTSPVKFAFLKQVGGDVLGAGTGGELQAALEGVYQGKILAEAIDAGEREPVKK
;
A
#
# COMPACT_ATOMS: atom_id res chain seq x y z
N MET A 1 -44.49 55.42 -54.26
CA MET A 1 -44.10 54.25 -55.07
C MET A 1 -44.42 52.99 -54.27
N LEU A 2 -45.13 52.05 -54.90
CA LEU A 2 -45.45 50.69 -54.43
C LEU A 2 -44.18 49.97 -53.90
N ALA A 3 -44.21 49.03 -52.95
CA ALA A 3 -45.00 47.80 -52.88
C ALA A 3 -45.08 47.27 -51.41
N ALA A 4 -46.22 46.75 -50.94
CA ALA A 4 -46.55 45.30 -50.75
C ALA A 4 -45.62 44.58 -49.75
N VAL A 5 -46.05 43.81 -48.74
CA VAL A 5 -46.90 42.60 -48.77
C VAL A 5 -47.40 42.27 -47.34
N LEU A 6 -48.58 41.64 -47.29
CA LEU A 6 -49.34 41.13 -46.15
C LEU A 6 -48.74 39.90 -45.41
N ALA A 7 -49.25 39.71 -44.19
CA ALA A 7 -49.66 38.44 -43.54
C ALA A 7 -48.78 37.82 -42.42
N PHE A 8 -49.26 38.03 -41.18
CA PHE A 8 -49.65 37.03 -40.17
C PHE A 8 -48.87 35.69 -40.05
N SER A 9 -48.25 35.43 -38.89
CA SER A 9 -48.44 34.16 -38.17
C SER A 9 -47.78 34.05 -36.78
N LEU A 10 -48.59 33.50 -35.85
CA LEU A 10 -48.27 32.50 -34.81
C LEU A 10 -47.34 32.83 -33.64
N TYR A 11 -48.00 33.11 -32.51
CA TYR A 11 -47.91 32.40 -31.23
C TYR A 11 -46.93 31.21 -31.17
N GLN A 12 -45.86 31.31 -30.35
CA GLN A 12 -45.52 30.29 -29.36
C GLN A 12 -44.66 30.90 -28.22
N SER A 13 -45.07 30.51 -27.02
CA SER A 13 -44.60 30.86 -25.69
C SER A 13 -43.22 30.28 -25.34
N SER A 14 -42.35 31.08 -24.74
CA SER A 14 -41.19 30.59 -23.96
C SER A 14 -41.17 31.26 -22.57
N ARG A 15 -41.40 30.42 -21.56
CA ARG A 15 -41.40 30.77 -20.13
C ARG A 15 -39.97 31.06 -19.66
N ARG A 16 -39.80 32.16 -18.92
CA ARG A 16 -38.66 32.40 -18.02
C ARG A 16 -38.66 31.32 -16.94
N ALA A 17 -37.53 30.67 -16.73
CA ALA A 17 -37.29 29.79 -15.60
C ALA A 17 -36.13 30.34 -14.77
N ASP A 18 -36.40 30.41 -13.47
CA ASP A 18 -35.50 30.81 -12.40
C ASP A 18 -34.19 30.01 -12.37
N ARG A 19 -33.14 30.69 -11.93
CA ARG A 19 -31.77 30.18 -11.79
C ARG A 19 -31.61 29.62 -10.37
N PRO A 20 -31.36 28.31 -10.17
CA PRO A 20 -31.05 27.81 -8.84
C PRO A 20 -29.55 27.98 -8.54
N GLU A 21 -29.29 28.26 -7.26
CA GLU A 21 -27.97 28.38 -6.64
C GLU A 21 -27.10 27.13 -6.88
N GLN A 22 -25.83 27.38 -7.17
CA GLN A 22 -24.84 26.34 -7.40
C GLN A 22 -24.57 25.56 -6.11
N ALA A 23 -24.81 24.26 -6.21
CA ALA A 23 -24.54 23.25 -5.21
C ALA A 23 -23.08 23.26 -4.73
N GLY A 24 -22.92 23.19 -3.41
CA GLY A 24 -21.65 22.99 -2.75
C GLY A 24 -20.95 21.70 -3.17
N THR A 25 -19.63 21.78 -3.19
CA THR A 25 -18.65 20.75 -3.51
C THR A 25 -18.89 19.41 -2.79
N PRO A 26 -18.97 18.26 -3.47
CA PRO A 26 -19.03 16.96 -2.83
C PRO A 26 -17.60 16.42 -2.64
N ALA A 27 -16.81 17.01 -1.75
CA ALA A 27 -15.44 16.55 -1.49
C ALA A 27 -15.21 15.98 -0.08
N ARG A 28 -16.23 15.95 0.79
CA ARG A 28 -16.07 15.48 2.19
C ARG A 28 -16.80 14.19 2.54
N ALA A 29 -17.72 13.71 1.71
CA ALA A 29 -18.50 12.51 2.04
C ALA A 29 -17.78 11.16 1.73
N SER A 30 -16.64 11.20 1.02
CA SER A 30 -15.89 10.00 0.62
C SER A 30 -14.81 9.56 1.61
N GLU A 31 -14.46 10.38 2.62
CA GLU A 31 -13.37 10.03 3.55
C GLU A 31 -13.83 9.19 4.75
N SER A 32 -15.14 9.08 5.01
CA SER A 32 -15.69 8.47 6.24
C SER A 32 -16.38 7.12 6.04
N ALA A 33 -16.61 6.67 4.81
CA ALA A 33 -17.24 5.38 4.57
C ALA A 33 -16.26 4.23 4.84
N PRO A 34 -16.72 3.10 5.41
CA PRO A 34 -15.93 1.86 5.45
C PRO A 34 -15.58 1.45 4.01
N TYR A 35 -14.37 0.96 3.80
CA TYR A 35 -13.92 0.60 2.47
C TYR A 35 -14.50 -0.77 2.10
N GLN A 36 -15.25 -0.84 1.01
CA GLN A 36 -15.74 -2.10 0.45
C GLN A 36 -14.84 -2.53 -0.71
N ALA A 37 -14.50 -3.81 -0.77
CA ALA A 37 -13.78 -4.38 -1.90
C ALA A 37 -14.50 -4.03 -3.21
N GLU A 38 -13.76 -3.50 -4.19
CA GLU A 38 -14.35 -3.10 -5.48
C GLU A 38 -14.76 -4.32 -6.33
N VAL A 39 -14.33 -5.52 -5.93
CA VAL A 39 -14.60 -6.80 -6.60
C VAL A 39 -14.87 -7.90 -5.57
N GLU A 40 -15.56 -8.97 -5.97
CA GLU A 40 -15.70 -10.17 -5.15
C GLU A 40 -14.30 -10.72 -4.82
N GLU A 41 -14.00 -10.83 -3.52
CA GLU A 41 -12.67 -11.20 -3.07
C GLU A 41 -12.45 -12.71 -3.22
N GLY A 42 -11.45 -13.07 -4.01
CA GLY A 42 -11.01 -14.45 -4.13
C GLY A 42 -10.05 -14.87 -3.01
N LEU A 43 -9.83 -16.17 -2.90
CA LEU A 43 -8.71 -16.74 -2.14
C LEU A 43 -7.39 -16.15 -2.67
N GLY A 44 -6.50 -15.73 -1.76
CA GLY A 44 -5.21 -15.15 -2.12
C GLY A 44 -4.70 -14.15 -1.09
N ALA A 45 -3.50 -13.61 -1.36
CA ALA A 45 -2.91 -12.53 -0.58
C ALA A 45 -2.33 -11.44 -1.47
N ALA A 46 -2.52 -10.19 -1.07
CA ALA A 46 -1.87 -9.02 -1.66
C ALA A 46 -0.93 -8.38 -0.65
N VAL A 47 0.30 -8.09 -1.07
CA VAL A 47 1.34 -7.47 -0.26
C VAL A 47 1.81 -6.20 -0.97
N ALA A 48 1.68 -5.06 -0.30
CA ALA A 48 2.33 -3.82 -0.70
C ALA A 48 3.63 -3.67 0.09
N ILE A 49 4.76 -3.71 -0.61
CA ILE A 49 6.09 -3.54 -0.01
C ILE A 49 6.48 -2.06 -0.15
N LEU A 50 6.61 -1.37 0.97
CA LEU A 50 7.02 0.03 1.08
C LEU A 50 8.48 0.07 1.52
N VAL A 51 9.36 0.54 0.65
CA VAL A 51 10.81 0.58 0.88
C VAL A 51 11.26 2.02 1.12
N ASP A 52 11.86 2.25 2.29
CA ASP A 52 12.46 3.53 2.62
C ASP A 52 13.70 3.81 1.75
N THR A 53 13.71 4.99 1.16
CA THR A 53 14.79 5.55 0.34
C THR A 53 15.13 6.96 0.82
N SER A 54 14.91 7.25 2.10
CA SER A 54 15.29 8.51 2.75
C SER A 54 16.81 8.68 2.88
N GLY A 55 17.26 9.88 3.24
CA GLY A 55 18.69 10.20 3.30
C GLY A 55 19.52 9.28 4.21
N SER A 56 18.97 8.86 5.36
CA SER A 56 19.63 7.99 6.35
C SER A 56 19.99 6.62 5.79
N MET A 57 19.24 6.13 4.80
CA MET A 57 19.50 4.85 4.14
C MET A 57 20.82 4.80 3.33
N LYS A 58 21.55 5.91 3.22
CA LYS A 58 22.93 5.96 2.70
C LYS A 58 23.98 5.50 3.70
N GLU A 59 23.67 5.56 4.97
CA GLU A 59 24.59 5.23 6.04
C GLU A 59 24.79 3.72 6.11
N ASP A 60 25.93 3.31 6.65
CA ASP A 60 26.19 1.91 6.97
C ASP A 60 25.58 1.63 8.36
N PRO A 61 24.88 0.49 8.56
CA PRO A 61 24.43 0.11 9.89
C PRO A 61 25.63 -0.30 10.75
N PRO A 62 25.50 -0.28 12.09
CA PRO A 62 26.57 -0.63 13.01
C PRO A 62 27.22 -1.98 12.69
N GLY A 63 28.54 -1.98 12.50
CA GLY A 63 29.31 -3.20 12.26
C GLY A 63 29.31 -3.70 10.81
N GLU A 64 28.68 -2.99 9.88
CA GLU A 64 28.78 -3.26 8.43
C GLU A 64 29.48 -2.12 7.68
N SER A 65 29.92 -2.43 6.46
CA SER A 65 30.62 -1.50 5.56
C SER A 65 29.86 -1.27 4.25
N ARG A 66 28.57 -1.59 4.26
CA ARG A 66 27.66 -1.45 3.12
C ARG A 66 26.48 -0.58 3.52
N PRO A 67 26.01 0.30 2.62
CA PRO A 67 24.87 1.15 2.92
C PRO A 67 23.58 0.37 3.19
N LYS A 68 22.76 0.87 4.12
CA LYS A 68 21.48 0.25 4.52
C LYS A 68 20.56 -0.06 3.34
N HIS A 69 20.43 0.84 2.36
CA HIS A 69 19.59 0.60 1.18
C HIS A 69 20.05 -0.59 0.32
N VAL A 70 21.36 -0.87 0.26
CA VAL A 70 21.90 -2.03 -0.46
C VAL A 70 21.52 -3.31 0.27
N ILE A 71 21.73 -3.31 1.59
CA ILE A 71 21.42 -4.44 2.46
C ILE A 71 19.91 -4.75 2.43
N ALA A 72 19.06 -3.71 2.54
CA ALA A 72 17.61 -3.85 2.48
C ALA A 72 17.12 -4.42 1.14
N ARG A 73 17.68 -3.96 0.02
CA ARG A 73 17.36 -4.50 -1.31
C ARG A 73 17.72 -5.99 -1.40
N GLU A 74 18.92 -6.37 -0.98
CA GLU A 74 19.38 -7.78 -1.01
C GLU A 74 18.55 -8.68 -0.10
N ALA A 75 18.15 -8.20 1.09
CA ALA A 75 17.28 -8.93 1.99
C ALA A 75 15.87 -9.14 1.39
N LEU A 76 15.31 -8.12 0.73
CA LEU A 76 14.04 -8.22 -0.01
C LEU A 76 14.15 -9.18 -1.21
N GLU A 77 15.27 -9.18 -1.92
CA GLU A 77 15.52 -10.16 -3.00
C GLU A 77 15.60 -11.59 -2.47
N THR A 78 16.21 -11.79 -1.30
CA THR A 78 16.29 -13.10 -0.65
C THR A 78 14.93 -13.59 -0.17
N MET A 79 14.07 -12.71 0.35
CA MET A 79 12.69 -13.01 0.73
C MET A 79 11.87 -13.61 -0.43
N LEU A 80 12.21 -13.29 -1.68
CA LEU A 80 11.55 -13.86 -2.86
C LEU A 80 11.71 -15.39 -2.93
N ASN A 81 12.79 -15.96 -2.38
CA ASN A 81 12.99 -17.41 -2.34
C ASN A 81 11.88 -18.11 -1.52
N ALA A 82 11.44 -17.50 -0.42
CA ALA A 82 10.31 -18.00 0.37
C ALA A 82 8.99 -17.89 -0.41
N THR A 83 8.82 -16.82 -1.19
CA THR A 83 7.66 -16.65 -2.06
C THR A 83 7.61 -17.72 -3.15
N ASP A 84 8.73 -18.00 -3.81
CA ASP A 84 8.83 -19.05 -4.84
C ASP A 84 8.47 -20.42 -4.26
N ALA A 85 9.06 -20.76 -3.11
CA ALA A 85 8.79 -22.02 -2.43
C ALA A 85 7.31 -22.17 -2.06
N PHE A 86 6.65 -21.09 -1.65
CA PHE A 86 5.23 -21.10 -1.34
C PHE A 86 4.36 -21.27 -2.59
N VAL A 87 4.61 -20.46 -3.63
CA VAL A 87 3.84 -20.54 -4.89
C VAL A 87 3.98 -21.91 -5.54
N ALA A 88 5.17 -22.52 -5.48
CA ALA A 88 5.39 -23.88 -5.96
C ALA A 88 4.58 -24.93 -5.18
N LYS A 89 4.41 -24.75 -3.86
CA LYS A 89 3.62 -25.65 -3.00
C LYS A 89 2.11 -25.40 -3.10
N ARG A 90 1.68 -24.18 -3.43
CA ARG A 90 0.28 -23.74 -3.44
C ARG A 90 -0.04 -22.91 -4.70
N PRO A 91 0.01 -23.51 -5.90
CA PRO A 91 -0.19 -22.78 -7.16
C PRO A 91 -1.59 -22.15 -7.29
N ASP A 92 -2.59 -22.70 -6.60
CA ASP A 92 -3.97 -22.19 -6.58
C ASP A 92 -4.18 -21.03 -5.60
N PHE A 93 -3.19 -20.69 -4.78
CA PHE A 93 -3.24 -19.55 -3.87
C PHE A 93 -2.47 -18.36 -4.48
N PRO A 94 -3.13 -17.39 -5.12
CA PRO A 94 -2.45 -16.29 -5.77
C PRO A 94 -1.82 -15.35 -4.74
N ILE A 95 -0.51 -15.14 -4.87
CA ILE A 95 0.22 -14.06 -4.24
C ILE A 95 0.30 -12.89 -5.21
N LYS A 96 -0.11 -11.70 -4.77
CA LYS A 96 0.01 -10.44 -5.50
C LYS A 96 0.97 -9.51 -4.75
N ILE A 97 1.90 -8.89 -5.46
CA ILE A 97 2.91 -7.99 -4.88
C ILE A 97 2.89 -6.67 -5.63
N GLY A 98 2.94 -5.56 -4.88
CA GLY A 98 3.30 -4.24 -5.37
C GLY A 98 4.51 -3.70 -4.60
N ILE A 99 5.28 -2.83 -5.24
CA ILE A 99 6.48 -2.22 -4.65
C ILE A 99 6.37 -0.71 -4.78
N TYR A 100 6.61 -0.04 -3.66
CA TYR A 100 6.66 1.40 -3.55
C TYR A 100 7.97 1.78 -2.88
N SER A 101 8.57 2.87 -3.35
CA SER A 101 9.64 3.55 -2.62
C SER A 101 9.07 4.79 -1.95
N PHE A 102 9.65 5.22 -0.84
CA PHE A 102 9.32 6.51 -0.26
C PHE A 102 10.56 7.21 0.29
N ALA A 103 10.52 8.54 0.22
CA ALA A 103 11.45 9.46 0.84
C ALA A 103 10.60 10.62 1.36
N SER A 104 10.79 11.86 0.88
CA SER A 104 9.87 12.97 1.16
C SER A 104 8.47 12.79 0.56
N SER A 105 8.30 11.87 -0.39
CA SER A 105 7.02 11.48 -0.97
C SER A 105 7.08 10.02 -1.41
N PRO A 106 5.94 9.30 -1.45
CA PRO A 106 5.90 7.94 -1.98
C PRO A 106 5.92 7.95 -3.52
N ARG A 107 6.39 6.83 -4.09
CA ARG A 107 6.39 6.54 -5.53
C ARG A 107 6.11 5.06 -5.73
N GLU A 108 5.08 4.76 -6.52
CA GLU A 108 4.84 3.39 -7.01
C GLU A 108 5.92 3.01 -8.03
N LEU A 109 6.57 1.86 -7.80
CA LEU A 109 7.56 1.28 -8.71
C LEU A 109 7.00 0.06 -9.44
N LEU A 110 6.11 -0.68 -8.76
CA LEU A 110 5.40 -1.83 -9.29
C LEU A 110 3.96 -1.80 -8.77
N PRO A 111 2.93 -1.65 -9.63
CA PRO A 111 1.55 -1.80 -9.19
C PRO A 111 1.31 -3.22 -8.65
N ILE A 112 0.34 -3.36 -7.74
CA ILE A 112 -0.02 -4.67 -7.19
C ILE A 112 -0.52 -5.59 -8.31
N GLN A 113 0.24 -6.64 -8.57
CA GLN A 113 -0.07 -7.64 -9.60
C GLN A 113 0.35 -9.04 -9.14
N ARG A 114 -0.07 -10.09 -9.87
CA ARG A 114 0.34 -11.47 -9.56
C ARG A 114 1.87 -11.56 -9.50
N TYR A 115 2.37 -12.27 -8.50
CA TYR A 115 3.79 -12.47 -8.28
C TYR A 115 4.48 -13.03 -9.52
N ASN A 116 5.54 -12.33 -9.94
CA ASN A 116 6.50 -12.78 -10.92
C ASN A 116 7.88 -12.33 -10.42
N ARG A 117 8.79 -13.28 -10.18
CA ARG A 117 10.08 -13.04 -9.56
C ARG A 117 10.91 -12.00 -10.31
N GLU A 118 10.97 -12.11 -11.64
CA GLU A 118 11.78 -11.25 -12.49
C GLU A 118 11.29 -9.81 -12.45
N THR A 119 9.97 -9.61 -12.48
CA THR A 119 9.36 -8.28 -12.44
C THR A 119 9.56 -7.61 -11.08
N VAL A 120 9.39 -8.38 -9.99
CA VAL A 120 9.63 -7.88 -8.62
C VAL A 120 11.11 -7.50 -8.44
N ARG A 121 12.02 -8.37 -8.87
CA ARG A 121 13.47 -8.10 -8.83
C ARG A 121 13.84 -6.87 -9.66
N ALA A 122 13.26 -6.71 -10.86
CA ALA A 122 13.51 -5.54 -11.70
C ALA A 122 13.01 -4.25 -11.03
N ALA A 123 11.88 -4.28 -10.33
CA ALA A 123 11.39 -3.14 -9.57
C ALA A 123 12.30 -2.80 -8.38
N LEU A 124 12.80 -3.79 -7.63
CA LEU A 124 13.78 -3.59 -6.56
C LEU A 124 15.12 -3.02 -7.07
N ALA A 125 15.57 -3.47 -8.24
CA ALA A 125 16.78 -2.94 -8.87
C ALA A 125 16.64 -1.46 -9.28
N ASN A 126 15.41 -0.98 -9.49
CA ASN A 126 15.09 0.39 -9.88
C ASN A 126 14.73 1.30 -8.68
N LEU A 127 14.97 0.86 -7.45
CA LEU A 127 14.81 1.71 -6.27
C LEU A 127 15.61 3.02 -6.46
N PRO A 128 15.00 4.19 -6.19
CA PRO A 128 15.71 5.47 -6.24
C PRO A 128 16.92 5.48 -5.31
N ARG A 129 17.93 6.27 -5.68
CA ARG A 129 19.04 6.55 -4.75
C ARG A 129 18.51 7.24 -3.51
N PRO A 130 19.01 6.92 -2.30
CA PRO A 130 18.41 7.49 -1.12
C PRO A 130 18.61 9.01 -1.00
N GLY A 131 17.67 9.70 -0.36
CA GLY A 131 17.71 11.15 -0.17
C GLY A 131 16.41 11.71 0.39
N GLY A 132 16.39 12.99 0.73
CA GLY A 132 15.19 13.63 1.29
C GLY A 132 14.83 13.15 2.70
N GLY A 133 13.60 13.44 3.11
CA GLY A 133 13.02 13.01 4.38
C GLY A 133 12.39 11.62 4.29
N THR A 134 11.49 11.33 5.24
CA THR A 134 10.91 10.01 5.48
C THR A 134 9.41 10.16 5.68
N ALA A 135 8.61 9.89 4.64
CA ALA A 135 7.16 10.08 4.60
C ALA A 135 6.40 8.75 4.72
N ILE A 136 6.56 8.09 5.87
CA ILE A 136 5.95 6.79 6.18
C ILE A 136 4.42 6.87 6.10
N GLY A 137 3.81 7.86 6.75
CA GLY A 137 2.34 7.99 6.77
C GLY A 137 1.75 8.20 5.37
N ASP A 138 2.44 8.97 4.52
CA ASP A 138 1.99 9.14 3.13
C ASP A 138 2.20 7.89 2.28
N ALA A 139 3.27 7.12 2.51
CA ALA A 139 3.48 5.82 1.86
C ALA A 139 2.39 4.80 2.21
N LEU A 140 2.00 4.70 3.49
CA LEU A 140 0.89 3.86 3.93
C LEU A 140 -0.41 4.23 3.21
N ARG A 141 -0.69 5.54 3.12
CA ARG A 141 -1.90 6.06 2.48
C ARG A 141 -1.91 5.79 0.97
N GLU A 142 -0.76 5.89 0.31
CA GLU A 142 -0.60 5.69 -1.14
C GLU A 142 -0.82 4.23 -1.54
N ALA A 143 -0.25 3.27 -0.80
CA ALA A 143 -0.37 1.85 -1.12
C ALA A 143 -1.77 1.27 -0.85
N ARG A 144 -2.50 1.83 0.12
CA ARG A 144 -3.77 1.29 0.60
C ARG A 144 -4.81 1.04 -0.52
N PRO A 145 -5.15 1.97 -1.42
CA PRO A 145 -6.21 1.74 -2.42
C PRO A 145 -5.90 0.58 -3.36
N ALA A 146 -4.62 0.34 -3.69
CA ALA A 146 -4.23 -0.77 -4.56
C ALA A 146 -4.50 -2.13 -3.91
N LEU A 147 -4.34 -2.25 -2.58
CA LEU A 147 -4.57 -3.50 -1.85
C LEU A 147 -6.04 -3.95 -1.94
N TYR A 148 -6.97 -3.01 -1.92
CA TYR A 148 -8.37 -3.37 -2.03
C TYR A 148 -8.82 -3.66 -3.46
N ARG A 149 -8.20 -3.02 -4.45
CA ARG A 149 -8.38 -3.36 -5.87
C ARG A 149 -7.71 -4.68 -6.25
N ALA A 150 -6.94 -5.28 -5.36
CA ALA A 150 -6.24 -6.52 -5.62
C ALA A 150 -7.19 -7.73 -5.72
N GLY A 151 -8.46 -7.63 -5.28
CA GLY A 151 -9.45 -8.70 -5.42
C GLY A 151 -9.08 -10.02 -4.73
N VAL A 152 -8.36 -9.91 -3.61
CA VAL A 152 -7.99 -11.03 -2.75
C VAL A 152 -8.29 -10.67 -1.29
N PHE A 153 -8.67 -11.66 -0.50
CA PHE A 153 -9.15 -11.38 0.85
C PHE A 153 -8.04 -10.91 1.80
N ARG A 154 -6.83 -11.49 1.74
CA ARG A 154 -5.72 -11.09 2.62
C ARG A 154 -4.96 -9.90 2.07
N LYS A 155 -4.76 -8.88 2.90
CA LYS A 155 -4.09 -7.63 2.50
C LYS A 155 -3.05 -7.26 3.54
N TYR A 156 -1.84 -7.03 3.07
CA TYR A 156 -0.69 -6.75 3.90
C TYR A 156 0.05 -5.51 3.40
N ILE A 157 0.49 -4.67 4.32
CA ILE A 157 1.49 -3.64 4.06
C ILE A 157 2.76 -4.05 4.80
N LEU A 158 3.87 -4.16 4.09
CA LEU A 158 5.18 -4.43 4.65
C LEU A 158 6.07 -3.20 4.46
N VAL A 159 6.49 -2.58 5.56
CA VAL A 159 7.38 -1.41 5.55
C VAL A 159 8.78 -1.81 5.96
N VAL A 160 9.78 -1.39 5.19
CA VAL A 160 11.21 -1.50 5.57
C VAL A 160 11.75 -0.09 5.68
N THR A 161 12.19 0.32 6.88
CA THR A 161 12.64 1.69 7.18
C THR A 161 13.72 1.70 8.25
N ASP A 162 14.62 2.69 8.18
CA ASP A 162 15.66 2.92 9.19
C ASP A 162 15.43 4.13 10.08
N GLY A 163 14.29 4.79 9.95
CA GLY A 163 14.12 6.13 10.49
C GLY A 163 12.72 6.46 10.96
N ASP A 164 12.61 7.67 11.50
CA ASP A 164 11.36 8.25 11.94
C ASP A 164 10.66 8.94 10.79
N ASN A 165 9.33 9.04 10.87
CA ASN A 165 8.60 9.90 9.97
C ASN A 165 9.02 11.36 10.19
N THR A 166 9.60 11.99 9.17
CA THR A 166 10.11 13.38 9.24
C THR A 166 9.31 14.34 8.36
N THR A 167 8.48 13.81 7.46
CA THR A 167 7.67 14.60 6.53
C THR A 167 6.30 13.95 6.32
N GLY A 168 5.29 14.73 5.93
CA GLY A 168 3.98 14.19 5.60
C GLY A 168 3.14 13.83 6.83
N ARG A 169 2.18 12.92 6.64
CA ARG A 169 1.24 12.49 7.69
C ARG A 169 1.91 11.66 8.77
N ASP A 170 1.36 11.72 9.98
CA ASP A 170 1.74 10.83 11.07
C ASP A 170 1.37 9.37 10.73
N PRO A 171 2.31 8.42 10.83
CA PRO A 171 2.04 7.02 10.50
C PRO A 171 1.05 6.34 11.46
N ASP A 172 0.94 6.75 12.73
CA ASP A 172 -0.05 6.21 13.66
C ASP A 172 -1.47 6.59 13.22
N ASP A 173 -1.71 7.87 12.93
CA ASP A 173 -3.01 8.35 12.46
C ASP A 173 -3.45 7.62 11.18
N VAL A 174 -2.54 7.43 10.23
CA VAL A 174 -2.83 6.72 8.98
C VAL A 174 -3.05 5.22 9.21
N ALA A 175 -2.27 4.58 10.07
CA ALA A 175 -2.44 3.17 10.39
C ALA A 175 -3.79 2.91 11.07
N ARG A 176 -4.22 3.78 12.00
CA ARG A 176 -5.57 3.73 12.61
C ARG A 176 -6.68 3.98 11.60
N ASP A 177 -6.48 4.90 10.65
CA ASP A 177 -7.43 5.13 9.55
C ASP A 177 -7.59 3.88 8.68
N ILE A 178 -6.47 3.25 8.30
CA ILE A 178 -6.47 1.98 7.55
C ILE A 178 -7.21 0.89 8.32
N TYR A 179 -6.87 0.70 9.60
CA TYR A 179 -7.48 -0.35 10.42
C TYR A 179 -9.00 -0.15 10.55
N ARG A 180 -9.45 1.05 10.89
CA ARG A 180 -10.89 1.35 11.02
C ARG A 180 -11.63 1.16 9.70
N LYS A 181 -11.09 1.67 8.59
CA LYS A 181 -11.75 1.58 7.27
C LYS A 181 -11.74 0.19 6.66
N SER A 182 -10.74 -0.62 7.00
CA SER A 182 -10.65 -2.02 6.59
C SER A 182 -11.41 -2.97 7.51
N GLU A 183 -11.94 -2.48 8.63
CA GLU A 183 -12.44 -3.32 9.73
C GLU A 183 -11.41 -4.38 10.17
N GLY A 184 -10.12 -4.02 10.13
CA GLY A 184 -9.00 -4.90 10.44
C GLY A 184 -8.57 -5.86 9.33
N ALA A 185 -9.14 -5.78 8.12
CA ALA A 185 -8.78 -6.65 7.00
C ALA A 185 -7.39 -6.37 6.41
N VAL A 186 -6.81 -5.18 6.66
CA VAL A 186 -5.44 -4.84 6.25
C VAL A 186 -4.52 -4.92 7.46
N GLN A 187 -3.54 -5.82 7.41
CA GLN A 187 -2.50 -5.94 8.43
C GLN A 187 -1.25 -5.18 8.01
N ILE A 188 -0.58 -4.54 8.97
CA ILE A 188 0.58 -3.68 8.73
C ILE A 188 1.77 -4.23 9.52
N TYR A 189 2.87 -4.50 8.80
CA TYR A 189 4.11 -5.02 9.35
C TYR A 189 5.25 -4.06 9.07
N PHE A 190 6.02 -3.73 10.10
CA PHE A 190 7.23 -2.93 9.97
C PHE A 190 8.46 -3.80 10.25
N VAL A 191 9.49 -3.58 9.46
CA VAL A 191 10.85 -4.03 9.75
C VAL A 191 11.71 -2.78 9.97
N ALA A 192 11.99 -2.52 11.24
CA ALA A 192 12.77 -1.40 11.73
C ALA A 192 14.26 -1.76 11.65
N PHE A 193 14.94 -1.25 10.63
CA PHE A 193 16.34 -1.56 10.36
C PHE A 193 17.27 -0.49 10.93
N ASP A 194 18.20 -0.85 11.81
CA ASP A 194 19.07 0.10 12.52
C ASP A 194 18.28 1.22 13.24
N THR A 195 17.10 0.89 13.75
CA THR A 195 16.27 1.81 14.53
C THR A 195 15.45 1.04 15.56
N SER A 196 15.02 1.73 16.61
CA SER A 196 14.30 1.09 17.71
C SER A 196 12.86 0.74 17.29
N PRO A 197 12.42 -0.53 17.42
CA PRO A 197 11.05 -0.92 17.09
C PRO A 197 10.00 -0.29 18.01
N VAL A 198 10.40 0.19 19.20
CA VAL A 198 9.50 0.85 20.17
C VAL A 198 8.82 2.08 19.57
N LYS A 199 9.47 2.75 18.61
CA LYS A 199 8.90 3.90 17.89
C LYS A 199 7.65 3.55 17.10
N PHE A 200 7.48 2.28 16.74
CA PHE A 200 6.33 1.76 16.00
C PHE A 200 5.38 0.92 16.87
N ALA A 201 5.46 1.06 18.20
CA ALA A 201 4.62 0.29 19.13
C ALA A 201 3.11 0.53 18.92
N PHE A 202 2.73 1.64 18.28
CA PHE A 202 1.34 1.91 17.90
C PHE A 202 0.73 0.82 17.00
N LEU A 203 1.54 0.10 16.22
CA LEU A 203 1.07 -0.96 15.32
C LEU A 203 0.31 -2.06 16.05
N LYS A 204 0.67 -2.36 17.30
CA LYS A 204 -0.03 -3.37 18.12
C LYS A 204 -1.50 -3.01 18.38
N GLN A 205 -1.84 -1.72 18.37
CA GLN A 205 -3.22 -1.25 18.58
C GLN A 205 -4.09 -1.35 17.32
N VAL A 206 -3.48 -1.61 16.16
CA VAL A 206 -4.13 -1.68 14.85
C VAL A 206 -3.94 -3.05 14.19
N GLY A 207 -3.70 -4.09 15.01
CA GLY A 207 -3.53 -5.47 14.52
C GLY A 207 -2.25 -5.69 13.70
N GLY A 208 -1.29 -4.77 13.77
CA GLY A 208 0.01 -4.86 13.13
C GLY A 208 1.13 -5.31 14.06
N ASP A 209 2.33 -5.43 13.50
CA ASP A 209 3.53 -5.80 14.25
C ASP A 209 4.78 -5.08 13.74
N VAL A 210 5.82 -5.04 14.56
CA VAL A 210 7.13 -4.50 14.23
C VAL A 210 8.23 -5.47 14.65
N LEU A 211 9.16 -5.72 13.74
CA LEU A 211 10.38 -6.47 14.01
C LEU A 211 11.57 -5.52 13.88
N GLY A 212 12.49 -5.59 14.85
CA GLY A 212 13.75 -4.86 14.79
C GLY A 212 14.84 -5.70 14.12
N ALA A 213 15.74 -5.03 13.41
CA ALA A 213 16.96 -5.61 12.86
C ALA A 213 18.10 -4.60 13.01
N GLY A 214 19.21 -4.96 13.65
CA GLY A 214 20.41 -4.12 13.74
C GLY A 214 21.45 -4.43 12.65
N THR A 215 21.37 -5.61 12.03
CA THR A 215 22.28 -6.05 10.96
C THR A 215 21.51 -6.57 9.75
N GLY A 216 22.17 -6.74 8.62
CA GLY A 216 21.62 -7.31 7.38
C GLY A 216 21.17 -8.76 7.55
N GLY A 217 21.88 -9.55 8.36
CA GLY A 217 21.45 -10.91 8.70
C GLY A 217 20.15 -10.90 9.51
N GLU A 218 20.03 -10.01 10.49
CA GLU A 218 18.79 -9.82 11.26
C GLU A 218 17.66 -9.26 10.39
N LEU A 219 17.96 -8.37 9.44
CA LEU A 219 16.98 -7.82 8.50
C LEU A 219 16.39 -8.92 7.62
N GLN A 220 17.24 -9.77 7.07
CA GLN A 220 16.81 -10.93 6.31
C GLN A 220 15.94 -11.86 7.16
N ALA A 221 16.37 -12.19 8.38
CA ALA A 221 15.60 -13.05 9.29
C ALA A 221 14.24 -12.43 9.67
N ALA A 222 14.18 -11.11 9.89
CA ALA A 222 12.95 -10.39 10.19
C ALA A 222 11.98 -10.41 9.00
N LEU A 223 12.48 -10.16 7.78
CA LEU A 223 11.67 -10.24 6.56
C LEU A 223 11.15 -11.66 6.32
N GLU A 224 12.00 -12.67 6.45
CA GLU A 224 11.60 -14.08 6.34
C GLU A 224 10.57 -14.45 7.41
N GLY A 225 10.75 -14.00 8.65
CA GLY A 225 9.83 -14.23 9.77
C GLY A 225 8.45 -13.63 9.56
N VAL A 226 8.37 -12.37 9.09
CA VAL A 226 7.09 -11.74 8.72
C VAL A 226 6.47 -12.48 7.55
N TYR A 227 7.24 -12.71 6.49
CA TYR A 227 6.69 -13.25 5.26
C TYR A 227 6.21 -14.69 5.44
N GLN A 228 7.02 -15.56 6.04
CA GLN A 228 6.63 -16.95 6.29
C GLN A 228 5.63 -17.08 7.44
N GLY A 229 5.89 -16.45 8.57
CA GLY A 229 5.16 -16.67 9.82
C GLY A 229 3.87 -15.86 9.96
N LYS A 230 3.70 -14.80 9.17
CA LYS A 230 2.49 -13.94 9.22
C LYS A 230 1.76 -13.94 7.89
N ILE A 231 2.45 -13.61 6.80
CA ILE A 231 1.79 -13.45 5.50
C ILE A 231 1.42 -14.82 4.90
N LEU A 232 2.36 -15.76 4.85
CA LEU A 232 2.16 -17.06 4.22
C LEU A 232 1.55 -18.10 5.17
N ALA A 233 1.86 -18.07 6.47
CA ALA A 233 1.24 -18.98 7.44
C ALA A 233 -0.26 -18.74 7.56
N GLU A 234 -0.70 -17.48 7.62
CA GLU A 234 -2.13 -17.18 7.61
C GLU A 234 -2.79 -17.63 6.30
N ALA A 235 -2.07 -17.60 5.16
CA ALA A 235 -2.57 -18.18 3.92
C ALA A 235 -2.82 -19.69 4.00
N ILE A 236 -2.08 -20.42 4.85
CA ILE A 236 -2.27 -21.85 5.10
C ILE A 236 -3.51 -22.10 5.96
N ASP A 237 -3.68 -21.39 7.08
CA ASP A 237 -4.81 -21.57 8.01
C ASP A 237 -6.18 -21.31 7.35
N ALA A 238 -6.23 -20.45 6.33
CA ALA A 238 -7.46 -20.22 5.56
C ALA A 238 -7.75 -21.29 4.51
N GLY A 239 -6.77 -22.09 4.09
CA GLY A 239 -7.04 -23.27 3.27
C GLY A 239 -7.91 -24.30 4.00
N GLU A 240 -7.98 -24.24 5.33
CA GLU A 240 -8.84 -25.07 6.16
C GLU A 240 -10.19 -24.43 6.49
N ARG A 241 -10.32 -23.10 6.28
CA ARG A 241 -11.55 -22.33 6.50
C ARG A 241 -11.94 -21.65 5.20
N GLU A 242 -12.41 -22.45 4.23
CA GLU A 242 -13.08 -21.89 3.05
C GLU A 242 -14.21 -20.96 3.52
N PRO A 243 -14.37 -19.78 2.91
CA PRO A 243 -15.54 -18.96 3.17
C PRO A 243 -16.78 -19.77 2.77
N VAL A 244 -17.70 -19.94 3.71
CA VAL A 244 -19.01 -20.52 3.45
C VAL A 244 -19.65 -19.68 2.34
N LYS A 245 -19.78 -20.26 1.15
CA LYS A 245 -20.55 -19.66 0.06
C LYS A 245 -21.94 -19.34 0.60
N LYS A 246 -22.28 -18.05 0.64
CA LYS A 246 -23.67 -17.61 0.87
C LYS A 246 -24.50 -17.86 -0.39
#